data_AF-X1Q6Y9-F1
#
_entry.id   AF-X1Q6Y9-F1
#
_cell.length_a   1.000
_cell.length_b   1.000
_cell.length_c   1.000
_cell.angle_alpha   90.00
_cell.angle_beta   90.00
_cell.angle_gamma   90.00
#
_symmetry.space_group_name_H-M   'P 1'
#
loop_
_entity.id
_entity.type
_entity.pdbx_description
1 polymer ?
#
loop_
_entity_poly.entity_id
_entity_poly.type
_entity_poly.pdbx_seq_one_letter_code
_entity_poly.pdbx_strand_id
1 'polypeptide(L)' 'MEFNIAVLPGDGVGPEVMAEATKVLQAVGDKFGHSFHLHQ' A
#
# COMPACT_ATOMS: atom_id res chain seq x y z
N MET A 1 -5.03 13.53 -3.57
CA MET A 1 -5.52 13.39 -2.18
C MET A 1 -4.45 12.70 -1.37
N GLU A 2 -4.35 13.01 -0.08
CA GLU A 2 -3.35 12.43 0.82
C GLU A 2 -4.04 11.41 1.74
N PHE A 3 -3.47 10.20 1.85
CA PHE A 3 -3.99 9.14 2.71
C PHE A 3 -2.89 8.58 3.60
N ASN A 4 -3.18 8.41 4.88
CA ASN A 4 -2.31 7.70 5.82
C ASN A 4 -2.91 6.31 6.07
N ILE A 5 -2.14 5.26 5.83
CA ILE A 5 -2.61 3.87 5.86
C ILE A 5 -1.66 3.04 6.72
N ALA A 6 -2.19 2.40 7.75
CA ALA A 6 -1.46 1.39 8.51
C ALA A 6 -1.44 0.07 7.75
N VAL A 7 -0.27 -0.54 7.62
CA VAL A 7 -0.03 -1.80 6.91
C VAL A 7 0.24 -2.86 7.96
N LEU A 8 -0.72 -3.77 8.13
CA LEU A 8 -0.61 -4.88 9.07
C LEU A 8 -0.53 -6.18 8.25
N PRO A 9 0.67 -6.69 7.95
CA PRO A 9 0.85 -7.80 7.00
C PRO A 9 0.35 -9.15 7.52
N GLY A 10 0.19 -9.31 8.84
CA GLY A 10 -0.24 -10.57 9.45
C GLY A 10 0.73 -11.72 9.20
N ASP A 11 0.21 -12.94 9.17
CA ASP A 11 0.97 -14.19 9.08
C ASP A 11 0.67 -14.98 7.80
N GLY A 12 1.38 -16.09 7.60
CA GLY A 12 1.20 -16.96 6.42
C GLY A 12 1.67 -16.25 5.16
N VAL A 13 0.81 -16.19 4.13
CA VAL A 13 1.09 -15.49 2.85
C VAL A 13 0.80 -13.98 2.90
N GLY A 14 0.40 -13.46 4.06
CA GLY A 14 0.01 -12.07 4.25
C GLY A 14 1.10 -11.06 3.83
N PRO A 15 2.36 -11.22 4.29
CA PRO A 15 3.46 -10.33 3.87
C PRO A 15 3.69 -10.29 2.36
N GLU A 16 3.63 -11.43 1.67
CA GLU A 16 3.86 -11.53 0.23
C GLU A 16 2.76 -10.83 -0.57
N VAL A 17 1.50 -11.02 -0.19
CA VAL A 17 0.36 -10.38 -0.88
C VAL A 17 0.32 -8.88 -0.57
N MET A 18 0.66 -8.47 0.65
CA MET A 18 0.74 -7.04 1.00
C MET A 18 1.84 -6.32 0.22
N ALA A 19 2.99 -6.95 -0.01
CA ALA A 19 4.04 -6.37 -0.85
C ALA A 19 3.51 -6.00 -2.25
N GLU A 20 2.73 -6.88 -2.89
CA GLU A 20 2.13 -6.57 -4.20
C GLU A 20 1.02 -5.52 -4.11
N ALA A 21 0.19 -5.54 -3.07
CA ALA A 21 -0.84 -4.52 -2.84
C ALA A 21 -0.25 -3.11 -2.73
N THR A 22 0.87 -2.96 -2.02
CA THR A 22 1.56 -1.65 -1.90
C THR A 22 2.11 -1.15 -3.24
N LYS A 23 2.60 -2.02 -4.12
CA LYS A 23 3.04 -1.65 -5.47
C LYS A 23 1.88 -1.14 -6.33
N VAL A 24 0.73 -1.81 -6.25
CA VAL A 24 -0.48 -1.39 -6.96
C VAL A 24 -0.96 -0.03 -6.45
N LEU A 25 -0.97 0.19 -5.13
CA LEU A 25 -1.32 1.49 -4.55
C LEU A 25 -0.39 2.59 -5.04
N GLN A 26 0.92 2.35 -5.12
CA GLN A 26 1.85 3.33 -5.66
C GLN A 26 1.54 3.67 -7.13
N ALA A 27 1.31 2.65 -7.97
CA ALA A 27 0.98 2.86 -9.38
C ALA A 27 -0.35 3.63 -9.57
N VAL A 28 -1.35 3.36 -8.70
CA VAL A 28 -2.61 4.13 -8.66
C VAL A 28 -2.37 5.57 -8.22
N GLY A 29 -1.51 5.76 -7.22
CA GLY A 29 -1.12 7.08 -6.73
C GLY A 29 -0.53 7.94 -7.84
N ASP A 30 0.46 7.39 -8.54
CA ASP A 30 1.14 8.06 -9.65
C ASP A 30 0.19 8.36 -10.81
N LYS A 31 -0.72 7.43 -11.14
CA LYS A 31 -1.64 7.57 -12.28
C LYS A 31 -2.73 8.61 -12.05
N PHE A 32 -3.22 8.75 -10.82
CA PHE A 32 -4.41 9.55 -10.51
C PHE A 32 -4.12 10.75 -9.60
N GLY A 33 -2.85 10.99 -9.21
CA GLY A 33 -2.49 12.11 -8.34
C GLY A 33 -2.94 11.92 -6.88
N HIS A 34 -2.84 10.68 -6.38
CA HIS A 34 -3.03 10.36 -4.97
C HIS A 34 -1.67 10.07 -4.32
N SER A 35 -1.51 10.48 -3.06
CA SER A 35 -0.34 10.16 -2.26
C SER A 35 -0.75 9.22 -1.14
N PHE A 36 -0.04 8.11 -1.01
CA PHE A 36 -0.28 7.10 0.01
C PHE A 36 0.93 7.03 0.96
N HIS A 37 0.72 7.42 2.22
CA HIS A 37 1.70 7.28 3.29
C HIS A 37 1.46 5.96 4.00
N LEU A 38 2.30 4.97 3.71
CA LEU A 38 2.19 3.63 4.25
C LEU A 38 3.03 3.50 5.52
N HIS A 39 2.37 3.20 6.65
CA HIS A 39 3.01 2.98 7.94
C HIS A 39 3.08 1.49 8.23
N GLN A 40 4.26 0.98 8.54
CA GLN A 40 4.48 -0.43 8.91
C GLN A 40 4.21 -0.66 10.39
#